data_AF-A0A961PBN1-F1
#
_entry.id   AF-A0A961PBN1-F1
#
_cell.length_a   1.000
_cell.length_b   1.000
_cell.length_c   1.000
_cell.angle_alpha   90.00
_cell.angle_beta   90.00
_cell.angle_gamma   90.00
#
_symmetry.space_group_name_H-M   'P 1'
#
loop_
_entity.id
_entity.type
_entity.pdbx_description
1 polymer ?
#
loop_
_entity_poly.entity_id
_entity_poly.type
_entity_poly.pdbx_seq_one_letter_code
_entity_poly.pdbx_strand_id
1 'polypeptide(L)'
;MKLRELLSLFQGDDTPTPAPPPSALPAELVLAIETCEAYWRASRLDDGEALPIVTVAGLGSWVYRTTDDAADRVARTYPDLPRHLCARAARLIEAQIGRRNNAKRLLGQRRKDPYPTDWMEP
;
A
#
# COMPACT_ATOMS: atom_id res chain seq x y z
N MET A 1 -2.21 -7.22 64.59
CA MET A 1 -2.30 -7.34 63.12
C MET A 1 -2.42 -5.95 62.53
N LYS A 2 -1.40 -5.48 61.80
CA LYS A 2 -1.33 -4.09 61.32
C LYS A 2 -2.04 -4.00 59.95
N LEU A 3 -3.03 -3.11 59.85
CA LEU A 3 -3.75 -2.67 58.63
C LEU A 3 -2.86 -2.26 57.43
N ARG A 4 -1.54 -2.31 57.59
CA ARG A 4 -0.52 -1.95 56.60
C ARG A 4 -0.20 -3.12 55.65
N GLU A 5 -0.42 -4.36 56.09
CA GLU A 5 -0.18 -5.56 55.24
C GLU A 5 -1.31 -5.80 54.23
N LEU A 6 -2.55 -5.40 54.54
CA LEU A 6 -3.70 -5.58 53.64
C LEU A 6 -3.69 -4.63 52.42
N LEU A 7 -3.00 -3.49 52.51
CA LEU A 7 -2.83 -2.56 51.38
C LEU A 7 -1.75 -2.99 50.40
N SER A 8 -0.83 -3.87 50.81
CA SER A 8 0.23 -4.42 49.94
C SER A 8 -0.27 -5.54 49.03
N LEU A 9 -1.41 -6.17 49.33
CA LEU A 9 -1.97 -7.27 48.53
C LEU A 9 -2.79 -6.80 47.33
N PHE A 10 -3.18 -5.52 47.30
CA PHE A 10 -3.96 -4.91 46.21
C PHE A 10 -3.11 -4.11 45.21
N GLN A 11 -1.80 -4.05 45.41
CA GLN A 11 -0.86 -3.69 44.34
C GLN A 11 -0.76 -4.87 43.40
N GLY A 12 -1.84 -5.11 42.63
CA GLY A 12 -1.73 -5.91 41.43
C GLY A 12 -0.66 -5.26 40.56
N ASP A 13 0.38 -6.02 40.24
CA ASP A 13 1.28 -5.72 39.13
C ASP A 13 0.43 -5.73 37.85
N ASP A 14 -0.38 -4.70 37.63
CA ASP A 14 -0.94 -4.31 36.34
C ASP A 14 0.20 -3.73 35.49
N THR A 15 1.33 -4.45 35.38
CA THR A 15 2.20 -4.26 34.24
C THR A 15 1.36 -4.61 33.03
N PRO A 16 1.05 -3.64 32.13
CA PRO A 16 0.30 -3.94 30.93
C PRO A 16 1.13 -4.97 30.17
N THR A 17 0.65 -6.22 30.15
CA THR A 17 1.27 -7.28 29.35
C THR A 17 1.35 -6.74 27.92
N PRO A 18 2.54 -6.62 27.32
CA PRO A 18 2.66 -6.07 25.98
C PRO A 18 1.79 -6.93 25.05
N ALA A 19 0.84 -6.28 24.38
CA ALA A 19 -0.03 -6.96 23.44
C ALA A 19 0.83 -7.73 22.42
N PRO A 20 0.45 -8.97 22.06
CA PRO A 20 1.20 -9.75 21.09
C PRO A 20 1.32 -8.97 19.77
N PRO A 21 2.47 -9.06 19.07
CA PRO A 21 2.66 -8.32 17.83
C PRO A 21 1.57 -8.71 16.83
N PRO A 22 1.07 -7.74 16.03
CA PRO A 22 0.00 -8.01 15.09
C PRO A 22 0.47 -9.05 14.06
N SER A 23 -0.36 -10.09 13.86
CA SER A 23 -0.09 -11.17 12.90
C SER A 23 -0.61 -10.88 11.49
N ALA A 24 -1.42 -9.83 11.33
CA ALA A 24 -2.07 -9.47 10.09
C ALA A 24 -1.96 -7.96 9.82
N LEU A 25 -2.10 -7.59 8.55
CA LEU A 25 -2.21 -6.18 8.16
C LEU A 25 -3.52 -5.61 8.71
N PRO A 26 -3.51 -4.35 9.20
CA PRO A 26 -4.72 -3.66 9.58
C PRO A 26 -5.70 -3.59 8.39
N ALA A 27 -6.99 -3.84 8.66
CA ALA A 27 -8.00 -3.96 7.61
C ALA A 27 -8.16 -2.67 6.80
N GLU A 28 -8.03 -1.51 7.46
CA GLU A 28 -8.04 -0.20 6.86
C GLU A 28 -6.87 0.02 5.89
N LEU A 29 -5.68 -0.52 6.22
CA LEU A 29 -4.53 -0.46 5.34
C LEU A 29 -4.74 -1.35 4.10
N VAL A 30 -5.28 -2.54 4.28
CA VAL A 30 -5.61 -3.44 3.14
C VAL A 30 -6.61 -2.75 2.21
N LEU A 31 -7.69 -2.19 2.75
CA LEU A 31 -8.70 -1.47 1.96
C LEU A 31 -8.12 -0.26 1.25
N ALA A 32 -7.25 0.51 1.91
CA ALA A 32 -6.56 1.65 1.30
C ALA A 32 -5.65 1.22 0.13
N ILE A 33 -4.99 0.06 0.25
CA ILE A 33 -4.13 -0.49 -0.81
C ILE A 33 -4.99 -0.99 -1.98
N GLU A 34 -6.10 -1.68 -1.72
CA GLU A 34 -7.01 -2.16 -2.77
C GLU A 34 -7.60 -1.00 -3.58
N THR A 35 -7.96 0.08 -2.89
CA THR A 35 -8.54 1.29 -3.50
C THR A 35 -7.50 2.30 -3.96
N CYS A 36 -6.20 2.00 -3.87
CA CYS A 36 -5.14 2.95 -4.25
C CYS A 36 -5.28 3.43 -5.69
N GLU A 37 -4.65 4.51 -6.12
CA GLU A 37 -4.66 4.93 -7.52
C GLU A 37 -3.26 4.90 -8.08
N ALA A 38 -3.12 4.55 -9.36
CA ALA A 38 -1.84 4.50 -10.07
C ALA A 38 -1.93 5.27 -11.39
N TYR A 39 -1.11 6.30 -11.50
CA TYR A 39 -1.04 7.20 -12.65
C TYR A 39 0.35 7.15 -13.26
N TRP A 40 0.43 6.96 -14.57
CA TRP A 40 1.67 7.10 -15.33
C TRP A 40 1.65 8.47 -15.97
N ARG A 41 2.67 9.27 -15.69
CA ARG A 41 2.87 10.53 -16.42
C ARG A 41 3.32 10.17 -17.84
N ALA A 42 2.94 10.97 -18.83
CA ALA A 42 3.55 10.85 -20.15
C ALA A 42 5.06 11.09 -19.98
N SER A 43 5.87 10.10 -20.33
CA SER A 43 7.34 10.26 -20.35
C SER A 43 7.65 11.50 -21.19
N ARG A 44 8.35 12.48 -20.63
CA ARG A 44 8.98 13.50 -21.47
C ARG A 44 10.14 12.83 -22.20
N LEU A 45 10.50 13.36 -23.38
CA LEU A 45 11.56 12.80 -24.23
C LEU A 45 12.90 12.62 -23.50
N ASP A 46 13.14 13.34 -22.40
CA ASP A 46 14.35 13.28 -21.56
C ASP A 46 14.18 12.47 -20.25
N ASP A 47 13.00 11.96 -19.94
CA ASP A 47 12.80 11.12 -18.75
C ASP A 47 13.21 9.67 -19.08
N GLY A 48 14.33 9.20 -18.50
CA GLY A 48 14.88 7.87 -18.78
C GLY A 48 13.90 6.70 -18.55
N GLU A 49 13.03 6.78 -17.53
CA GLU A 49 11.92 5.85 -17.31
C GLU A 49 10.70 6.54 -16.67
N ALA A 50 9.51 6.30 -17.24
CA ALA A 50 8.26 6.80 -16.70
C ALA A 50 7.82 5.99 -15.45
N LEU A 51 8.16 6.51 -14.26
CA LEU A 51 7.75 5.92 -12.99
C LEU A 51 6.28 6.23 -12.63
N PRO A 52 5.52 5.28 -12.07
CA PRO A 52 4.15 5.52 -11.64
C PRO A 52 4.09 6.41 -10.40
N ILE A 53 3.12 7.33 -10.39
CA ILE A 53 2.67 7.99 -9.18
C ILE A 53 1.57 7.13 -8.56
N VAL A 54 1.71 6.85 -7.26
CA VAL A 54 0.77 6.05 -6.49
C VAL A 54 0.15 6.92 -5.42
N THR A 55 -1.17 6.81 -5.27
CA THR A 55 -1.94 7.47 -4.21
C THR A 55 -2.62 6.41 -3.37
N VAL A 56 -2.29 6.34 -2.08
CA VAL A 56 -2.93 5.42 -1.12
C VAL A 56 -3.51 6.25 0.02
N ALA A 57 -4.77 6.01 0.37
CA ALA A 57 -5.41 6.69 1.50
C ALA A 57 -4.60 6.45 2.79
N GLY A 58 -4.37 7.49 3.59
CA GLY A 58 -3.55 7.44 4.80
C GLY A 58 -2.03 7.51 4.57
N LEU A 59 -1.50 6.93 3.47
CA LEU A 59 -0.07 7.04 3.13
C LEU A 59 0.25 8.26 2.25
N GLY A 60 -0.75 8.81 1.56
CA GLY A 60 -0.62 9.97 0.66
C GLY A 60 -0.23 9.58 -0.78
N SER A 61 0.33 10.54 -1.52
CA SER A 61 0.72 10.37 -2.93
C SER A 61 2.23 10.52 -3.12
N TRP A 62 2.86 9.63 -3.91
CA TRP A 62 4.30 9.66 -4.17
C TRP A 62 4.66 8.96 -5.48
N VAL A 63 5.90 9.18 -5.95
CA VAL A 63 6.46 8.42 -7.09
C VAL A 63 6.97 7.09 -6.55
N TYR A 64 6.42 5.99 -7.06
CA TYR A 64 6.85 4.65 -6.69
C TYR A 64 8.17 4.32 -7.41
N ARG A 65 9.24 4.13 -6.63
CA ARG A 65 10.58 3.80 -7.14
C ARG A 65 10.91 2.33 -6.92
N THR A 66 10.79 1.88 -5.68
CA THR A 66 11.12 0.52 -5.28
C THR A 66 10.13 0.02 -4.23
N THR A 67 10.06 -1.30 -4.09
CA THR A 67 9.23 -1.95 -3.07
C THR A 67 9.74 -1.63 -1.65
N ASP A 68 11.04 -1.42 -1.46
CA ASP A 68 11.62 -1.04 -0.17
C ASP A 68 11.22 0.38 0.25
N ASP A 69 11.22 1.35 -0.68
CA ASP A 69 10.76 2.72 -0.41
C ASP A 69 9.28 2.75 0.00
N ALA A 70 8.46 1.90 -0.64
CA ALA A 70 7.06 1.73 -0.23
C ALA A 70 6.93 1.11 1.17
N ALA A 71 7.76 0.11 1.51
CA ALA A 71 7.75 -0.52 2.83
C ALA A 71 8.17 0.47 3.92
N ASP A 72 9.19 1.29 3.68
CA ASP A 72 9.63 2.35 4.59
C ASP A 72 8.52 3.39 4.82
N ARG A 73 7.75 3.70 3.78
CA ARG A 73 6.62 4.63 3.86
C ARG A 73 5.49 4.07 4.73
N VAL A 74 5.20 2.78 4.59
CA VAL A 74 4.25 2.07 5.46
C VAL A 74 4.75 2.09 6.90
N ALA A 75 6.02 1.77 7.14
CA ALA A 75 6.61 1.75 8.48
C ALA A 75 6.59 3.12 9.17
N ARG A 76 6.76 4.23 8.42
CA ARG A 76 6.64 5.59 8.98
C ARG A 76 5.22 5.93 9.42
N THR A 77 4.22 5.41 8.71
CA THR A 77 2.80 5.71 9.01
C THR A 77 2.22 4.77 10.06
N TYR A 78 2.70 3.51 10.08
CA TYR A 78 2.31 2.46 11.01
C TYR A 78 3.57 1.97 11.78
N PRO A 79 4.08 2.75 12.74
CA PRO A 79 5.33 2.42 13.44
C PRO A 79 5.25 1.15 14.29
N ASP A 80 4.05 0.79 14.75
CA ASP A 80 3.79 -0.42 15.53
C ASP A 80 3.72 -1.68 14.67
N LEU A 81 3.76 -1.52 13.34
CA LEU A 81 3.65 -2.63 12.41
C LEU A 81 5.02 -3.33 12.24
N PRO A 82 5.10 -4.65 12.43
CA PRO A 82 6.33 -5.41 12.18
C PRO A 82 6.84 -5.23 10.74
N ARG A 83 8.18 -5.16 10.57
CA ARG A 83 8.82 -4.96 9.26
C ARG A 83 8.37 -5.93 8.17
N HIS A 84 8.13 -7.20 8.53
CA HIS A 84 7.67 -8.21 7.57
C HIS A 84 6.26 -7.92 7.02
N LEU A 85 5.39 -7.30 7.84
CA LEU A 85 4.08 -6.83 7.40
C LEU A 85 4.20 -5.56 6.55
N CYS A 86 5.11 -4.63 6.88
CA CYS A 86 5.40 -3.48 6.00
C CYS A 86 5.86 -3.94 4.61
N ALA A 87 6.77 -4.93 4.55
CA ALA A 87 7.21 -5.53 3.29
C ALA A 87 6.06 -6.22 2.54
N ARG A 88 5.15 -6.89 3.26
CA ARG A 88 3.95 -7.49 2.67
C ARG A 88 3.02 -6.42 2.09
N ALA A 89 2.78 -5.33 2.80
CA ALA A 89 1.97 -4.20 2.32
C ALA A 89 2.57 -3.58 1.04
N ALA A 90 3.89 -3.38 1.01
CA ALA A 90 4.59 -2.89 -0.18
C ALA A 90 4.39 -3.79 -1.41
N ARG A 91 4.49 -5.12 -1.24
CA ARG A 91 4.22 -6.09 -2.32
C ARG A 91 2.76 -6.04 -2.80
N LEU A 92 1.81 -5.78 -1.91
CA LEU A 92 0.40 -5.60 -2.29
C LEU A 92 0.19 -4.32 -3.10
N ILE A 93 0.87 -3.23 -2.73
CA ILE A 93 0.88 -1.97 -3.49
C ILE A 93 1.45 -2.23 -4.90
N GLU A 94 2.62 -2.88 -4.99
CA GLU A 94 3.26 -3.25 -6.26
C GLU A 94 2.34 -4.08 -7.15
N ALA A 95 1.74 -5.13 -6.60
CA ALA A 95 0.80 -5.98 -7.33
C ALA A 95 -0.43 -5.19 -7.83
N GLN A 96 -0.87 -4.18 -7.08
CA GLN A 96 -2.00 -3.35 -7.46
C GLN A 96 -1.63 -2.35 -8.58
N ILE A 97 -0.42 -1.80 -8.56
CA ILE A 97 0.14 -1.01 -9.68
C ILE A 97 0.16 -1.87 -10.94
N GLY A 98 0.71 -3.10 -10.87
CA GLY A 98 0.78 -4.03 -11.98
C GLY A 98 -0.60 -4.37 -12.56
N ARG A 99 -1.59 -4.65 -11.70
CA ARG A 99 -2.99 -4.91 -12.10
C ARG A 99 -3.58 -3.74 -12.88
N ARG A 100 -3.41 -2.51 -12.39
CA ARG A 100 -3.92 -1.30 -13.08
C ARG A 100 -3.21 -1.01 -14.39
N ASN A 101 -1.90 -1.23 -14.45
CA ASN A 101 -1.15 -1.08 -15.69
C ASN A 101 -1.66 -2.03 -16.78
N ASN A 102 -1.88 -3.30 -16.43
CA ASN A 102 -2.40 -4.29 -17.36
C ASN A 102 -3.82 -3.94 -17.84
N ALA A 103 -4.69 -3.47 -16.94
CA ALA A 103 -6.04 -3.02 -17.31
C ALA A 103 -6.00 -1.84 -18.31
N LYS A 104 -5.14 -0.84 -18.09
CA LYS A 104 -4.94 0.27 -19.03
C LYS A 104 -4.40 -0.20 -20.38
N ARG A 105 -3.44 -1.12 -20.40
CA ARG A 105 -2.88 -1.70 -21.63
C ARG A 105 -3.96 -2.39 -22.46
N LEU A 106 -4.80 -3.20 -21.83
CA LEU A 106 -5.91 -3.90 -22.51
C LEU A 106 -6.96 -2.93 -23.07
N LEU A 107 -7.30 -1.87 -22.33
CA LEU A 107 -8.21 -0.83 -22.81
C LEU A 107 -7.63 -0.03 -23.99
N GLY A 108 -6.32 0.26 -23.97
CA GLY A 108 -5.62 0.93 -25.06
C GLY A 108 -5.57 0.10 -26.36
N GLN A 109 -5.45 -1.22 -26.24
CA GLN A 109 -5.52 -2.14 -27.38
C GLN A 109 -6.92 -2.18 -28.01
N ARG A 110 -7.98 -2.19 -27.19
CA ARG A 110 -9.37 -2.22 -27.68
C ARG A 110 -9.81 -0.97 -28.44
N ARG A 111 -9.20 0.20 -28.16
CA ARG A 111 -9.53 1.47 -28.83
C ARG A 111 -8.84 1.66 -30.18
N LYS A 112 -7.96 0.73 -30.58
CA LYS A 112 -7.08 0.88 -31.74
C LYS A 112 -7.67 0.34 -33.04
N ASP A 113 -9.00 0.23 -33.14
CA ASP A 113 -9.70 0.00 -34.41
C ASP A 113 -10.60 1.21 -34.72
N PRO A 114 -10.07 2.25 -35.39
CA PRO A 114 -10.87 3.41 -35.76
C PRO A 114 -11.66 3.20 -37.06
N TYR A 115 -11.36 2.19 -37.88
CA TYR A 115 -12.12 1.87 -39.09
C TYR A 115 -12.12 0.36 -39.35
N PRO A 116 -13.29 -0.28 -39.49
CA PRO A 116 -13.32 -1.62 -40.06
C PRO A 116 -12.89 -1.52 -41.54
N THR A 117 -12.03 -2.45 -41.96
CA THR A 117 -11.31 -2.44 -43.25
C THR A 117 -12.23 -2.66 -44.47
N ASP A 118 -13.54 -2.74 -44.27
CA ASP A 118 -14.58 -2.95 -45.26
C ASP A 118 -15.12 -1.66 -45.91
N TRP A 119 -14.71 -0.47 -45.42
CA TRP A 119 -15.11 0.83 -45.98
C TRP A 119 -14.13 1.44 -46.99
N MET A 120 -13.08 0.69 -47.38
CA MET A 120 -12.13 1.07 -48.42
C MET A 120 -12.21 0.07 -49.59
N GLU A 121 -13.36 0.01 -50.27
CA GLU A 121 -13.40 -0.53 -51.63
C GLU A 121 -13.35 0.62 -52.64
N PRO A 122 -12.63 0.43 -53.78
CA PRO A 122 -12.24 1.49 -54.71
C PRO A 122 -13.39 2.10 -55.53
#